data_AF-A0A1D8S1D5-F1
#
_entry.id   AF-A0A1D8S1D5-F1
#
_cell.length_a   1.000
_cell.length_b   1.000
_cell.length_c   1.000
_cell.angle_alpha   90.00
_cell.angle_beta   90.00
_cell.angle_gamma   90.00
#
_symmetry.space_group_name_H-M   'P 1'
#
loop_
_entity.id
_entity.type
_entity.pdbx_description
1 polymer ?
#
loop_
_entity_poly.entity_id
_entity_poly.type
_entity_poly.pdbx_seq_one_letter_code
_entity_poly.pdbx_strand_id
1 'polypeptide(L)'
;MTEQLPIAIMPGNDLMEKFTQIKSVCNKLEAQFNFQTLTANWYGDENNILLISLYLENQQFVDEEITKAHQGEISYFADDVFSVYQKEYQQVKCFIAITPAELILLAQEKKLLPRYIQVKLHKVLNLIANKLTLPHI
;
A
#
# COMPACT_ATOMS: atom_id res chain seq x y z
N MET A 1 7.64 13.46 19.41
CA MET A 1 6.50 12.76 18.80
C MET A 1 6.77 12.77 17.31
N THR A 2 7.08 11.64 16.68
CA THR A 2 7.27 11.59 15.22
C THR A 2 5.90 11.67 14.58
N GLU A 3 5.63 12.75 13.86
CA GLU A 3 4.42 12.87 13.05
C GLU A 3 4.38 11.72 12.04
N GLN A 4 3.25 11.03 11.99
CA GLN A 4 3.05 9.92 11.07
C GLN A 4 2.82 10.49 9.67
N LEU A 5 3.57 9.99 8.68
CA LEU A 5 3.40 10.40 7.30
C LEU A 5 2.01 9.95 6.77
N PRO A 6 1.38 10.73 5.87
CA PRO A 6 0.07 10.39 5.33
C PRO A 6 0.01 9.03 4.64
N ILE A 7 1.03 8.68 3.85
CA ILE A 7 1.19 7.31 3.32
C ILE A 7 2.11 6.53 4.25
N ALA A 8 1.64 5.36 4.68
CA ALA A 8 2.41 4.39 5.44
C ALA A 8 2.47 3.05 4.69
N ILE A 9 3.64 2.40 4.66
CA ILE A 9 3.83 1.10 4.00
C ILE A 9 4.26 0.06 5.03
N MET A 10 3.43 -0.95 5.23
CA MET A 10 3.60 -1.98 6.27
C MET A 10 3.83 -3.35 5.63
N PRO A 11 5.09 -3.80 5.47
CA PRO A 11 5.36 -5.18 5.08
C PRO A 11 5.05 -6.14 6.23
N GLY A 12 4.34 -7.21 5.93
CA GLY A 12 4.03 -8.28 6.86
C GLY A 12 5.26 -9.04 7.34
N ASN A 13 5.12 -9.73 8.47
CA ASN A 13 6.22 -10.44 9.12
C ASN A 13 6.83 -11.52 8.21
N ASP A 14 6.01 -12.32 7.54
CA ASP A 14 6.46 -13.36 6.62
C ASP A 14 7.33 -12.81 5.48
N LEU A 15 6.95 -11.64 4.94
CA LEU A 15 7.73 -10.98 3.90
C LEU A 15 9.05 -10.43 4.45
N MET A 16 9.05 -9.90 5.67
CA MET A 16 10.26 -9.42 6.34
C MET A 16 11.25 -10.55 6.65
N GLU A 17 10.74 -11.72 7.06
CA GLU A 17 11.56 -12.91 7.26
C GLU A 17 12.17 -13.42 5.94
N LYS A 18 11.36 -13.45 4.88
CA LYS A 18 11.82 -13.93 3.56
C LYS A 18 12.77 -12.96 2.85
N PHE A 19 12.54 -11.66 3.01
CA PHE A 19 13.26 -10.61 2.32
C PHE A 19 13.81 -9.57 3.30
N THR A 20 15.02 -9.81 3.79
CA THR A 20 15.68 -8.97 4.80
C THR A 20 15.75 -7.47 4.46
N GLN A 21 15.77 -7.12 3.17
CA GLN A 21 15.81 -5.73 2.71
C GLN A 21 14.43 -5.08 2.55
N ILE A 22 13.30 -5.81 2.65
CA ILE A 22 11.96 -5.30 2.30
C ILE A 22 11.56 -4.11 3.17
N LYS A 23 11.91 -4.10 4.46
CA LYS A 23 11.65 -2.97 5.35
C LYS A 23 12.37 -1.71 4.87
N SER A 24 13.62 -1.84 4.47
CA SER A 24 14.40 -0.70 3.95
C SER A 24 13.87 -0.20 2.60
N VAL A 25 13.35 -1.10 1.77
CA VAL A 25 12.68 -0.77 0.50
C VAL A 25 11.38 0.00 0.79
N CYS A 26 10.54 -0.52 1.68
CA CYS A 26 9.27 0.12 2.05
C CYS A 26 9.49 1.51 2.63
N ASN A 27 10.43 1.69 3.56
CA ASN A 27 10.73 3.01 4.13
C ASN A 27 11.17 4.03 3.06
N LYS A 28 11.98 3.61 2.07
CA LYS A 28 12.40 4.48 0.97
C LYS A 28 11.22 4.86 0.07
N LEU A 29 10.37 3.89 -0.25
CA LEU A 29 9.18 4.10 -1.08
C LEU A 29 8.14 4.95 -0.35
N GLU A 30 8.01 4.80 0.96
CA GLU A 30 7.12 5.62 1.79
C GLU A 30 7.52 7.10 1.69
N ALA A 31 8.80 7.40 1.91
CA ALA A 31 9.32 8.76 1.73
C ALA A 31 9.09 9.29 0.30
N GLN A 32 9.34 8.44 -0.71
CA GLN A 32 9.13 8.81 -2.11
C GLN A 32 7.66 9.14 -2.41
N PHE A 33 6.73 8.27 -2.03
CA PHE A 33 5.30 8.45 -2.34
C PHE A 33 4.70 9.62 -1.56
N ASN A 34 5.09 9.83 -0.31
CA ASN A 34 4.67 11.02 0.44
C ASN A 34 5.13 12.32 -0.25
N PHE A 35 6.36 12.35 -0.78
CA PHE A 35 6.81 13.50 -1.57
C PHE A 35 6.00 13.67 -2.86
N GLN A 36 5.77 12.59 -3.62
CA GLN A 36 5.02 12.65 -4.89
C GLN A 36 3.57 13.11 -4.68
N THR A 37 2.89 12.59 -3.67
CA THR A 37 1.51 12.94 -3.33
C THR A 37 1.37 14.36 -2.80
N LEU A 38 2.35 14.83 -2.02
CA LEU A 38 2.44 16.23 -1.64
C LEU A 38 2.54 17.14 -2.88
N THR A 39 3.42 16.82 -3.83
CA THR A 39 3.54 17.59 -5.08
C THR A 39 2.33 17.48 -5.99
N ALA A 40 1.57 16.39 -5.90
CA ALA A 40 0.32 16.17 -6.60
C ALA A 40 -0.89 16.77 -5.87
N ASN A 41 -0.66 17.51 -4.78
CA ASN A 41 -1.69 18.20 -4.01
C ASN A 41 -2.78 17.27 -3.43
N TRP A 42 -2.40 16.05 -3.03
CA TRP A 42 -3.34 15.12 -2.37
C TRP A 42 -3.79 15.61 -0.99
N TYR A 43 -3.00 16.48 -0.36
CA TYR A 43 -3.20 16.97 1.01
C TYR A 43 -3.67 18.43 1.07
N GLY A 44 -4.36 18.92 0.03
CA GLY A 44 -4.75 20.32 -0.08
C GLY A 44 -5.68 20.83 1.03
N ASP A 45 -6.35 19.93 1.77
CA ASP A 45 -7.04 20.25 3.02
C ASP A 45 -6.19 19.81 4.22
N GLU A 46 -5.39 20.74 4.74
CA GLU A 46 -4.47 20.50 5.86
C GLU A 46 -5.19 20.11 7.16
N ASN A 47 -6.50 20.36 7.29
CA ASN A 47 -7.28 19.98 8.46
C ASN A 47 -7.88 18.57 8.34
N ASN A 48 -7.84 17.97 7.14
CA ASN A 48 -8.50 16.71 6.85
C ASN A 48 -7.66 15.86 5.89
N ILE A 49 -6.41 15.62 6.27
CA ILE A 49 -5.43 14.87 5.48
C ILE A 49 -5.90 13.42 5.29
N LEU A 50 -5.94 12.98 4.04
CA LEU A 50 -6.15 11.58 3.68
C LEU A 50 -4.96 10.73 4.13
N LEU A 51 -5.21 9.78 5.03
CA LEU A 51 -4.21 8.80 5.47
C LEU A 51 -4.41 7.49 4.71
N ILE A 52 -3.31 6.92 4.21
CA ILE A 52 -3.32 5.68 3.43
C ILE A 52 -2.32 4.70 4.03
N SER A 53 -2.83 3.57 4.53
CA SER A 53 -2.02 2.46 5.00
C SER A 53 -1.98 1.36 3.95
N LEU A 54 -0.81 1.08 3.40
CA LEU A 54 -0.55 0.01 2.43
C LEU A 54 0.05 -1.20 3.15
N TYR A 55 -0.74 -2.25 3.33
CA TYR A 55 -0.32 -3.52 3.93
C TYR A 55 0.15 -4.47 2.83
N LEU A 56 1.46 -4.75 2.81
CA LEU A 56 2.07 -5.72 1.90
C LEU A 56 2.14 -7.08 2.60
N GLU A 57 1.35 -8.03 2.13
CA GLU A 57 1.14 -9.30 2.82
C GLU A 57 1.23 -10.49 1.85
N ASN A 58 1.16 -11.71 2.38
CA ASN A 58 0.99 -12.90 1.54
C ASN A 58 -0.48 -13.05 1.09
N GLN A 59 -0.74 -13.89 0.09
CA GLN A 59 -2.10 -14.11 -0.43
C GLN A 59 -3.07 -14.61 0.65
N GLN A 60 -2.64 -15.55 1.50
CA GLN A 60 -3.49 -16.13 2.54
C GLN A 60 -4.01 -15.06 3.50
N PHE A 61 -3.14 -14.14 3.94
CA PHE A 61 -3.54 -13.05 4.82
C PHE A 61 -4.59 -12.16 4.17
N VAL A 62 -4.41 -11.82 2.89
CA VAL A 62 -5.37 -10.97 2.16
C VAL A 62 -6.70 -11.69 1.99
N ASP A 63 -6.70 -12.98 1.66
CA ASP A 63 -7.92 -13.79 1.55
C ASP A 63 -8.67 -13.85 2.89
N GLU A 64 -7.95 -14.05 4.00
CA GLU A 64 -8.53 -14.00 5.35
C GLU A 64 -9.11 -12.61 5.67
N GLU A 65 -8.39 -11.54 5.34
CA GLU A 65 -8.83 -10.17 5.60
C GLU A 65 -10.08 -9.81 4.79
N ILE A 66 -10.24 -10.31 3.57
CA ILE A 66 -11.44 -10.12 2.74
C ILE A 66 -12.69 -10.71 3.43
N THR A 67 -12.54 -11.84 4.14
CA THR A 67 -13.67 -12.48 4.84
C THR A 67 -14.12 -11.73 6.11
N LYS A 68 -13.29 -10.81 6.61
CA LYS A 68 -13.61 -10.04 7.82
C LYS A 68 -14.64 -8.96 7.51
N ALA A 69 -15.46 -8.65 8.50
CA ALA A 69 -16.36 -7.52 8.43
C ALA A 69 -15.58 -6.21 8.56
N HIS A 70 -15.62 -5.39 7.51
CA HIS A 70 -15.01 -4.06 7.51
C HIS A 70 -16.08 -2.99 7.63
N GLN A 71 -15.76 -1.93 8.37
CA GLN A 71 -16.56 -0.70 8.40
C GLN A 71 -15.96 0.29 7.41
N GLY A 72 -16.69 0.57 6.33
CA GLY A 72 -16.25 1.49 5.27
C GLY A 72 -16.65 1.00 3.88
N GLU A 73 -16.28 1.77 2.87
CA GLU A 73 -16.47 1.40 1.47
C GLU A 73 -15.36 0.45 1.02
N ILE A 74 -15.72 -0.77 0.64
CA ILE A 74 -14.78 -1.76 0.13
C ILE A 74 -14.63 -1.57 -1.39
N SER A 75 -13.39 -1.58 -1.87
CA SER A 75 -13.07 -1.59 -3.30
C SER A 75 -12.11 -2.73 -3.61
N TYR A 76 -12.48 -3.56 -4.59
CA TYR A 76 -11.63 -4.62 -5.12
C TYR A 76 -10.96 -4.11 -6.38
N PHE A 77 -9.64 -3.98 -6.33
CA PHE A 77 -8.85 -3.43 -7.44
C PHE A 77 -8.29 -4.54 -8.34
N ALA A 78 -7.99 -5.70 -7.75
CA ALA A 78 -7.55 -6.91 -8.42
C ALA A 78 -7.75 -8.11 -7.47
N ASP A 79 -7.50 -9.33 -7.97
CA ASP A 79 -7.60 -10.57 -7.16
C ASP A 79 -6.60 -10.59 -5.97
N ASP A 80 -5.54 -9.78 -6.05
CA ASP A 80 -4.47 -9.65 -5.07
C ASP A 80 -4.48 -8.29 -4.35
N VAL A 81 -5.48 -7.43 -4.60
CA VAL A 81 -5.55 -6.08 -4.00
C VAL A 81 -6.99 -5.67 -3.69
N PHE A 82 -7.24 -5.33 -2.43
CA PHE A 82 -8.47 -4.63 -2.03
C PHE A 82 -8.18 -3.50 -1.05
N SER A 83 -9.15 -2.59 -0.91
CA SER A 83 -9.06 -1.49 0.05
C SER A 83 -10.37 -1.26 0.77
N VAL A 84 -10.27 -0.70 1.97
CA VAL A 84 -11.38 -0.23 2.79
C VAL A 84 -11.19 1.26 3.02
N TYR A 85 -12.15 2.07 2.55
CA TYR A 85 -12.17 3.51 2.77
C TYR A 85 -13.14 3.88 3.89
N GLN A 86 -12.60 4.47 4.94
CA GLN A 86 -13.34 4.96 6.11
C GLN A 86 -13.46 6.48 6.00
N LYS A 87 -14.55 6.93 5.39
CA LYS A 87 -14.76 8.34 5.04
C LYS A 87 -14.79 9.24 6.26
N GLU A 88 -15.32 8.74 7.38
CA GLU A 88 -15.42 9.45 8.66
C GLU A 88 -14.05 9.87 9.21
N TYR A 89 -13.00 9.11 8.88
CA TYR A 89 -11.64 9.34 9.37
C TYR A 89 -10.67 9.81 8.28
N GLN A 90 -11.13 9.93 7.03
CA GLN A 90 -10.27 10.07 5.85
C GLN A 90 -9.14 9.04 5.83
N GLN A 91 -9.47 7.76 6.04
CA GLN A 91 -8.49 6.68 6.07
C GLN A 91 -8.76 5.63 5.01
N VAL A 92 -7.73 5.26 4.25
CA VAL A 92 -7.73 4.11 3.36
C VAL A 92 -6.80 3.06 3.94
N LYS A 93 -7.33 1.85 4.18
CA LYS A 93 -6.52 0.66 4.42
C LYS A 93 -6.53 -0.15 3.15
N CYS A 94 -5.37 -0.37 2.55
CA CYS A 94 -5.23 -1.16 1.34
C CYS A 94 -4.36 -2.39 1.62
N PHE A 95 -4.89 -3.56 1.31
CA PHE A 95 -4.23 -4.84 1.50
C PHE A 95 -3.79 -5.37 0.14
N ILE A 96 -2.51 -5.67 0.02
CA ILE A 96 -1.82 -5.97 -1.23
C ILE A 96 -1.08 -7.28 -1.03
N ALA A 97 -1.53 -8.35 -1.70
CA ALA A 97 -0.88 -9.64 -1.66
C ALA A 97 0.34 -9.63 -2.60
N ILE A 98 1.46 -10.19 -2.14
CA ILE A 98 2.50 -10.71 -3.03
C ILE A 98 2.11 -12.15 -3.35
N THR A 99 1.70 -12.38 -4.60
CA THR A 99 1.14 -13.67 -5.00
C THR A 99 2.19 -14.79 -4.93
N PRO A 100 1.79 -16.07 -4.85
CA PRO A 100 2.75 -17.18 -4.79
C PRO A 100 3.76 -17.18 -5.96
N ALA A 101 3.30 -16.85 -7.17
CA ALA A 101 4.16 -16.76 -8.35
C ALA A 101 5.19 -15.62 -8.21
N GLU A 102 4.77 -14.46 -7.70
CA GLU A 102 5.66 -13.34 -7.44
C GLU A 102 6.67 -13.66 -6.34
N LEU A 103 6.24 -14.33 -5.28
CA LEU A 103 7.11 -14.79 -4.19
C LEU A 103 8.20 -15.74 -4.67
N ILE A 104 7.92 -16.58 -5.66
CA ILE A 104 8.90 -17.48 -6.30
C ILE A 104 9.90 -16.64 -7.12
N LEU A 105 9.39 -15.75 -7.97
CA LEU A 105 10.22 -14.89 -8.82
C LEU A 105 11.18 -14.02 -8.00
N LEU A 106 10.67 -13.37 -6.95
CA LEU A 106 11.45 -12.51 -6.06
C LEU A 106 12.48 -13.27 -5.22
N ALA A 107 12.19 -14.55 -4.92
CA ALA A 107 13.15 -15.42 -4.24
C ALA A 107 14.31 -15.82 -5.17
N GLN A 108 14.05 -16.01 -6.46
CA GLN A 108 15.06 -16.33 -7.47
C GLN A 108 15.96 -15.13 -7.79
N GLU A 109 15.39 -13.94 -7.96
CA GLU A 109 16.14 -12.73 -8.28
C GLU A 109 15.83 -11.60 -7.28
N LYS A 110 16.57 -11.60 -6.16
CA LYS A 110 16.37 -10.63 -5.07
C LYS A 110 16.60 -9.16 -5.50
N LYS A 111 17.35 -8.91 -6.57
CA LYS A 111 17.57 -7.55 -7.10
C LYS A 111 16.31 -6.93 -7.70
N LEU A 112 15.32 -7.74 -8.06
CA LEU A 112 14.04 -7.24 -8.57
C LEU A 112 13.15 -6.67 -7.47
N LEU A 113 13.34 -7.07 -6.21
CA LEU A 113 12.45 -6.69 -5.11
C LEU A 113 12.17 -5.18 -5.02
N PRO A 114 13.17 -4.27 -5.01
CA PRO A 114 12.88 -2.84 -4.90
C PRO A 114 12.04 -2.32 -6.06
N ARG A 115 12.39 -2.70 -7.30
CA ARG A 115 11.68 -2.26 -8.50
C ARG A 115 10.28 -2.84 -8.58
N TYR A 116 10.13 -4.10 -8.19
CA TYR A 116 8.86 -4.81 -8.20
C TYR A 116 7.87 -4.16 -7.22
N ILE A 117 8.26 -3.99 -5.96
CA ILE A 117 7.42 -3.37 -4.93
C ILE A 117 7.06 -1.94 -5.32
N GLN A 118 8.01 -1.18 -5.87
CA GLN A 118 7.75 0.18 -6.37
C GLN A 118 6.64 0.20 -7.42
N VAL A 119 6.75 -0.62 -8.47
CA VAL A 119 5.77 -0.65 -9.57
C VAL A 119 4.40 -1.09 -9.06
N LYS A 120 4.35 -2.10 -8.20
CA LYS A 120 3.09 -2.60 -7.63
C LYS A 120 2.40 -1.53 -6.77
N LEU A 121 3.11 -0.93 -5.81
CA LEU A 121 2.56 0.10 -4.93
C LEU A 121 2.14 1.37 -5.68
N HIS A 122 2.95 1.80 -6.65
CA HIS A 122 2.62 2.97 -7.47
C HIS A 122 1.33 2.75 -8.26
N LYS A 123 1.15 1.56 -8.86
CA LYS A 123 -0.11 1.20 -9.52
C LYS A 123 -1.28 1.24 -8.55
N VAL A 124 -1.13 0.68 -7.35
CA VAL A 124 -2.18 0.69 -6.32
C VAL A 124 -2.54 2.11 -5.88
N LEU A 125 -1.55 2.98 -5.67
CA LEU A 125 -1.80 4.38 -5.34
C LEU A 125 -2.59 5.10 -6.43
N ASN A 126 -2.28 4.86 -7.71
CA ASN A 126 -3.06 5.44 -8.81
C ASN A 126 -4.47 4.85 -8.94
N LEU A 127 -4.71 3.61 -8.48
CA LEU A 127 -6.06 3.05 -8.38
C LEU A 127 -6.87 3.71 -7.25
N ILE A 128 -6.25 3.96 -6.10
CA ILE A 128 -6.85 4.76 -5.01
C ILE A 128 -7.14 6.19 -5.50
N ALA A 129 -6.20 6.80 -6.23
CA ALA A 129 -6.37 8.13 -6.80
C ALA A 129 -7.60 8.21 -7.73
N ASN A 130 -7.75 7.24 -8.63
CA ASN A 130 -8.93 7.14 -9.48
C ASN A 130 -10.23 7.02 -8.67
N LYS A 131 -10.22 6.18 -7.63
CA LYS A 131 -11.41 5.96 -6.79
C LYS A 131 -11.82 7.22 -6.02
N LEU A 132 -10.85 8.01 -5.57
CA LEU A 132 -11.05 9.22 -4.77
C LEU A 132 -11.03 10.52 -5.59
N THR A 133 -10.90 10.44 -6.92
CA THR A 133 -10.79 11.59 -7.84
C THR A 133 -9.59 12.50 -7.52
N LEU A 134 -8.45 11.89 -7.21
CA LEU A 134 -7.16 12.57 -6.98
C LEU A 134 -6.27 12.52 -8.24
N PRO A 135 -5.32 13.45 -8.40
CA PRO A 135 -4.33 13.38 -9.47
C PRO A 135 -3.44 12.13 -9.36
N HIS A 136 -2.99 11.58 -10.49
CA HIS A 136 -2.02 10.47 -10.49
C HIS A 136 -0.62 10.96 -10.08
N ILE A 137 0.18 10.03 -9.56
CA ILE A 137 1.58 10.23 -9.18
C ILE A 137 2.51 9.29 -9.95
#